data_AF-A0AAD9TKS3-F1
#
_entry.id   AF-A0AAD9TKS3-F1
#
_cell.length_a   1.000
_cell.length_b   1.000
_cell.length_c   1.000
_cell.angle_alpha   90.00
_cell.angle_beta   90.00
_cell.angle_gamma   90.00
#
_symmetry.space_group_name_H-M   'P 1'
#
loop_
_entity.id
_entity.type
_entity.pdbx_description
1 polymer ?
#
loop_
_entity_poly.entity_id
_entity_poly.type
_entity_poly.pdbx_seq_one_letter_code
_entity_poly.pdbx_strand_id
1 'polypeptide(L)'
;MQGNKLSGAIPSCFGNLTNLRLLSLGSNEFTSVIPSSLCNLKDILQINLSSNPLIGSLPLEFGNLKVVISVDLSGNHLTGGFPATIGSLQNLQLLSLRHNSFQGSISKSFGGLISLEFLDLSNNNLSGVIPEWLEALSYLKYLNSSFNRLEGEIPTKGPFANLYANSFMMNLALVVCQDCKSRPAKQPLIQNLG
;
A
#
# COMPACT_ATOMS: atom_id res chain seq x y z
N MET A 1 -7.36 14.39 -13.49
CA MET A 1 -6.36 14.68 -14.52
C MET A 1 -5.42 13.49 -14.62
N GLN A 2 -5.87 12.39 -15.22
CA GLN A 2 -5.09 11.16 -15.35
C GLN A 2 -4.56 11.03 -16.78
N GLY A 3 -3.36 10.47 -16.96
CA GLY A 3 -2.83 10.16 -18.29
C GLY A 3 -2.49 11.40 -19.12
N ASN A 4 -1.76 12.35 -18.53
CA ASN A 4 -1.31 13.58 -19.20
C ASN A 4 0.20 13.76 -19.01
N LYS A 5 0.73 14.91 -19.45
CA LYS A 5 2.14 15.32 -19.27
C LYS A 5 2.28 16.45 -18.25
N LEU A 6 1.43 16.47 -17.22
CA LEU A 6 1.52 17.48 -16.17
C LEU A 6 2.79 17.21 -15.35
N SER A 7 3.60 18.24 -15.14
CA SER A 7 4.91 18.11 -14.52
C SER A 7 5.11 19.11 -13.36
N GLY A 8 6.21 18.95 -12.65
CA GLY A 8 6.55 19.78 -11.49
C GLY A 8 6.04 19.20 -10.17
N ALA A 9 5.75 20.08 -9.20
CA ALA A 9 5.22 19.67 -7.90
C ALA A 9 3.69 19.63 -7.91
N ILE A 10 3.09 18.73 -7.12
CA ILE A 10 1.66 18.82 -6.82
C ILE A 10 1.43 20.14 -6.05
N PRO A 11 0.52 21.02 -6.50
CA PRO A 11 0.31 22.30 -5.82
C PRO A 11 -0.18 22.11 -4.39
N SER A 12 0.49 22.73 -3.42
CA SER A 12 0.11 22.66 -2.01
C SER A 12 -1.29 23.24 -1.75
N CYS A 13 -1.73 24.19 -2.57
CA CYS A 13 -3.07 24.80 -2.50
C CYS A 13 -4.20 23.80 -2.76
N PHE A 14 -3.94 22.62 -3.32
CA PHE A 14 -4.95 21.56 -3.41
C PHE A 14 -5.47 21.16 -2.03
N GLY A 15 -4.67 21.32 -0.97
CA GLY A 15 -5.11 21.11 0.41
C GLY A 15 -6.25 22.03 0.88
N ASN A 16 -6.53 23.12 0.15
CA ASN A 16 -7.64 24.04 0.47
C ASN A 16 -8.98 23.59 -0.14
N LEU A 17 -8.97 22.57 -0.99
CA LEU A 17 -10.18 22.04 -1.63
C LEU A 17 -10.89 21.08 -0.69
N THR A 18 -11.32 21.53 0.49
CA THR A 18 -11.77 20.65 1.59
C THR A 18 -12.97 19.75 1.24
N ASN A 19 -13.78 20.14 0.26
CA ASN A 19 -14.91 19.35 -0.26
C ASN A 19 -14.51 18.31 -1.34
N LEU A 20 -13.22 18.23 -1.69
CA LEU A 20 -12.73 17.32 -2.73
C LEU A 20 -12.87 15.88 -2.27
N ARG A 21 -13.60 15.06 -3.05
CA ARG A 21 -13.83 13.64 -2.77
C ARG A 21 -12.94 12.69 -3.57
N LEU A 22 -12.44 13.15 -4.72
CA LEU A 22 -11.59 12.39 -5.61
C LEU A 22 -10.44 13.27 -6.08
N LEU A 23 -9.21 12.81 -5.85
CA LEU A 23 -8.00 13.39 -6.40
C LEU A 23 -7.32 12.35 -7.29
N SER A 24 -7.45 12.52 -8.60
CA SER A 24 -6.81 11.64 -9.59
C SER A 24 -5.80 12.42 -10.42
N LEU A 25 -4.52 12.16 -10.16
CA LEU A 25 -3.33 12.73 -10.82
C LEU A 25 -2.41 11.65 -11.39
N GLY A 26 -2.88 10.40 -11.46
CA GLY A 26 -2.07 9.28 -11.90
C GLY A 26 -1.59 9.41 -13.35
N SER A 27 -0.48 8.75 -13.68
CA SER A 27 0.11 8.73 -15.03
C SER A 27 0.42 10.15 -15.54
N ASN A 28 1.29 10.85 -14.83
CA ASN A 28 1.81 12.18 -15.16
C ASN A 28 3.33 12.23 -14.86
N GLU A 29 3.91 13.43 -14.85
CA GLU A 29 5.35 13.69 -14.66
C GLU A 29 5.61 14.52 -13.37
N PHE A 30 4.81 14.32 -12.31
CA PHE A 30 5.04 15.02 -11.03
C PHE A 30 6.28 14.47 -10.31
N THR A 31 7.28 15.32 -10.03
CA THR A 31 8.65 14.91 -9.61
C THR A 31 9.00 15.22 -8.15
N SER A 32 8.12 15.90 -7.42
CA SER A 32 8.40 16.37 -6.06
C SER A 32 7.78 15.47 -4.97
N VAL A 33 7.86 15.91 -3.72
CA VAL A 33 7.22 15.23 -2.59
C VAL A 33 5.70 15.39 -2.62
N ILE A 34 4.99 14.46 -1.98
CA ILE A 34 3.56 14.63 -1.68
C ILE A 34 3.42 15.74 -0.63
N PRO A 35 2.78 16.89 -0.93
CA PRO A 35 2.69 17.98 0.03
C PRO A 35 1.79 17.59 1.20
N SER A 36 2.24 17.85 2.43
CA SER A 36 1.50 17.52 3.65
C SER A 36 0.13 18.21 3.71
N SER A 37 -0.05 19.34 3.02
CA SER A 37 -1.33 20.02 2.89
C SER A 37 -2.44 19.17 2.26
N LEU A 38 -2.13 18.15 1.46
CA LEU A 38 -3.14 17.19 0.97
C LEU A 38 -3.82 16.44 2.12
N CYS A 39 -3.19 16.32 3.28
CA CYS A 39 -3.77 15.71 4.48
C CYS A 39 -4.85 16.59 5.15
N ASN A 40 -5.11 17.79 4.60
CA ASN A 40 -6.20 18.67 5.00
C ASN A 40 -7.53 18.35 4.29
N LEU A 41 -7.52 17.49 3.27
CA LEU A 41 -8.70 17.11 2.51
C LEU A 41 -9.60 16.15 3.32
N LYS A 42 -10.43 16.70 4.21
CA LYS A 42 -11.20 15.90 5.18
C LYS A 42 -12.30 15.04 4.55
N ASP A 43 -12.78 15.39 3.36
CA ASP A 43 -13.83 14.65 2.65
C ASP A 43 -13.29 13.74 1.54
N ILE A 44 -11.96 13.57 1.43
CA ILE A 44 -11.34 12.78 0.36
C ILE A 44 -11.64 11.29 0.52
N LEU A 45 -12.26 10.69 -0.48
CA LEU A 45 -12.58 9.27 -0.52
C LEU A 45 -11.54 8.49 -1.33
N GLN A 46 -10.99 9.10 -2.37
CA GLN A 46 -10.09 8.43 -3.30
C GLN A 46 -8.91 9.32 -3.69
N ILE A 47 -7.72 8.76 -3.56
CA ILE A 47 -6.46 9.38 -3.99
C ILE A 47 -5.76 8.44 -4.95
N ASN A 48 -5.53 8.91 -6.17
CA ASN A 48 -4.68 8.25 -7.15
C ASN A 48 -3.55 9.22 -7.54
N LEU A 49 -2.34 8.90 -7.10
CA LEU A 49 -1.09 9.57 -7.49
C LEU A 49 -0.12 8.59 -8.18
N SER A 50 -0.63 7.47 -8.69
CA SER A 50 0.22 6.41 -9.23
C SER A 50 0.90 6.80 -10.54
N SER A 51 1.99 6.10 -10.89
CA SER A 51 2.74 6.33 -12.13
C SER A 51 3.17 7.80 -12.30
N ASN A 52 3.88 8.31 -11.29
CA ASN A 52 4.56 9.60 -11.34
C ASN A 52 5.99 9.41 -10.80
N PRO A 53 6.94 10.30 -11.09
CA PRO A 53 8.25 10.28 -10.44
C PRO A 53 8.25 10.93 -9.04
N LEU A 54 7.20 10.78 -8.21
CA LEU A 54 7.16 11.41 -6.87
C LEU A 54 8.22 10.82 -5.94
N ILE A 55 8.84 11.67 -5.12
CA ILE A 55 9.95 11.31 -4.22
C ILE A 55 9.60 11.55 -2.75
N GLY A 56 10.53 11.20 -1.85
CA GLY A 56 10.41 11.46 -0.41
C GLY A 56 9.49 10.47 0.31
N SER A 57 9.20 10.75 1.58
CA SER A 57 8.36 9.90 2.42
C SER A 57 6.89 10.34 2.40
N LEU A 58 6.00 9.45 2.85
CA LEU A 58 4.62 9.84 3.15
C LEU A 58 4.61 10.91 4.27
N PRO A 59 3.75 11.94 4.17
CA PRO A 59 3.57 12.91 5.26
C PRO A 59 3.18 12.22 6.58
N LEU A 60 3.62 12.75 7.72
CA LEU A 60 3.25 12.21 9.04
C LEU A 60 1.75 12.36 9.32
N GLU A 61 1.13 13.36 8.68
CA GLU A 61 -0.29 13.68 8.75
C GLU A 61 -1.15 12.76 7.86
N PHE A 62 -0.59 11.79 7.13
CA PHE A 62 -1.35 10.95 6.19
C PHE A 62 -2.54 10.25 6.86
N GLY A 63 -2.40 9.86 8.12
CA GLY A 63 -3.49 9.30 8.95
C GLY A 63 -4.64 10.27 9.27
N ASN A 64 -4.60 11.53 8.82
CA ASN A 64 -5.67 12.52 9.00
C ASN A 64 -6.82 12.37 8.00
N LEU A 65 -6.63 11.58 6.95
CA LEU A 65 -7.62 11.35 5.89
C LEU A 65 -8.66 10.31 6.31
N LYS A 66 -9.39 10.56 7.41
CA LYS A 66 -10.19 9.54 8.12
C LYS A 66 -11.27 8.86 7.28
N VAL A 67 -11.76 9.51 6.24
CA VAL A 67 -12.83 9.00 5.37
C VAL A 67 -12.32 8.35 4.09
N VAL A 68 -11.00 8.31 3.87
CA VAL A 68 -10.41 7.76 2.65
C VAL A 68 -10.68 6.25 2.55
N ILE A 69 -11.04 5.82 1.35
CA ILE A 69 -11.43 4.44 1.02
C ILE A 69 -10.38 3.81 0.10
N SER A 70 -9.81 4.59 -0.82
CA SER A 70 -8.84 4.09 -1.80
C SER A 70 -7.64 5.01 -1.92
N VAL A 71 -6.45 4.45 -1.80
CA VAL A 71 -5.17 5.13 -1.99
C VAL A 71 -4.30 4.30 -2.91
N ASP A 72 -3.98 4.86 -4.08
CA ASP A 72 -3.01 4.30 -5.02
C ASP A 72 -1.84 5.28 -5.20
N LEU A 73 -0.68 4.87 -4.71
CA LEU A 73 0.61 5.59 -4.83
C LEU A 73 1.63 4.75 -5.61
N SER A 74 1.18 3.73 -6.33
CA SER A 74 2.07 2.79 -7.00
C SER A 74 2.88 3.41 -8.14
N GLY A 75 4.04 2.85 -8.46
CA GLY A 75 4.87 3.33 -9.57
C GLY A 75 5.40 4.74 -9.34
N ASN A 76 6.01 4.97 -8.17
CA ASN A 76 6.68 6.20 -7.82
C ASN A 76 8.11 5.91 -7.29
N HIS A 77 8.79 6.94 -6.79
CA HIS A 77 10.10 6.84 -6.12
C HIS A 77 9.98 7.19 -4.63
N LEU A 78 8.84 6.88 -4.00
CA LEU A 78 8.62 7.14 -2.58
C LEU A 78 9.53 6.27 -1.71
N THR A 79 10.00 6.82 -0.61
CA THR A 79 11.02 6.24 0.28
C THR A 79 10.61 6.35 1.75
N GLY A 80 11.49 5.91 2.66
CA GLY A 80 11.24 5.96 4.10
C GLY A 80 10.31 4.85 4.58
N GLY A 81 9.96 4.91 5.87
CA GLY A 81 9.00 4.00 6.49
C GLY A 81 7.57 4.57 6.48
N PHE A 82 6.64 3.80 7.02
CA PHE A 82 5.24 4.22 7.13
C PHE A 82 5.03 5.13 8.35
N PRO A 83 4.21 6.20 8.24
CA PRO A 83 3.90 7.03 9.39
C PRO A 83 3.12 6.23 10.44
N ALA A 84 3.42 6.46 11.72
CA ALA A 84 2.74 5.78 12.82
C ALA A 84 1.21 5.97 12.80
N THR A 85 0.75 7.05 12.16
CA THR A 85 -0.66 7.43 12.03
C THR A 85 -1.43 6.65 10.96
N ILE A 86 -0.77 5.87 10.08
CA ILE A 86 -1.44 5.19 8.95
C ILE A 86 -2.59 4.26 9.40
N GLY A 87 -2.45 3.64 10.58
CA GLY A 87 -3.48 2.81 11.19
C GLY A 87 -4.78 3.53 11.55
N SER A 88 -4.79 4.86 11.48
CA SER A 88 -6.00 5.65 11.67
C SER A 88 -6.97 5.63 10.49
N LEU A 89 -6.54 5.13 9.33
CA LEU A 89 -7.35 5.08 8.10
C LEU A 89 -8.29 3.86 8.14
N GLN A 90 -9.18 3.83 9.13
CA GLN A 90 -10.03 2.66 9.41
C GLN A 90 -11.03 2.34 8.31
N ASN A 91 -11.36 3.30 7.44
CA ASN A 91 -12.24 3.13 6.27
C ASN A 91 -11.49 2.70 5.00
N LEU A 92 -10.15 2.63 5.04
CA LEU A 92 -9.33 2.31 3.88
C LEU A 92 -9.56 0.85 3.47
N GLN A 93 -9.99 0.65 2.23
CA GLN A 93 -10.24 -0.65 1.62
C GLN A 93 -9.14 -1.04 0.63
N LEU A 94 -8.56 -0.07 -0.08
CA LEU A 94 -7.52 -0.30 -1.06
C LEU A 94 -6.29 0.54 -0.75
N LEU A 95 -5.16 -0.13 -0.55
CA LEU A 95 -3.84 0.49 -0.44
C LEU A 95 -2.87 -0.15 -1.42
N SER A 96 -2.46 0.61 -2.43
CA SER A 96 -1.42 0.19 -3.38
C SER A 96 -0.19 1.09 -3.23
N LEU A 97 0.91 0.50 -2.79
CA LEU A 97 2.23 1.13 -2.64
C LEU A 97 3.28 0.46 -3.53
N ARG A 98 2.83 -0.41 -4.44
CA ARG A 98 3.66 -1.20 -5.33
C ARG A 98 4.66 -0.35 -6.13
N HIS A 99 5.83 -0.89 -6.44
CA HIS A 99 6.84 -0.21 -7.28
C HIS A 99 7.21 1.16 -6.71
N ASN A 100 7.81 1.13 -5.52
CA ASN A 100 8.38 2.27 -4.82
C ASN A 100 9.71 1.84 -4.17
N SER A 101 10.26 2.69 -3.31
CA SER A 101 11.49 2.43 -2.54
C SER A 101 11.24 2.50 -1.02
N PHE A 102 10.05 2.10 -0.55
CA PHE A 102 9.73 2.05 0.88
C PHE A 102 10.66 1.08 1.61
N GLN A 103 11.06 1.44 2.83
CA GLN A 103 12.07 0.74 3.63
C GLN A 103 11.56 0.47 5.06
N GLY A 104 12.30 -0.37 5.79
CA GLY A 104 11.94 -0.78 7.14
C GLY A 104 10.85 -1.86 7.15
N SER A 105 10.26 -2.10 8.32
CA SER A 105 9.27 -3.15 8.50
C SER A 105 7.84 -2.72 8.17
N ILE A 106 6.99 -3.71 7.91
CA ILE A 106 5.53 -3.52 7.87
C ILE A 106 5.10 -3.07 9.27
N SER A 107 4.76 -1.79 9.41
CA SER A 107 4.49 -1.17 10.70
C SER A 107 3.30 -1.82 11.42
N LYS A 108 3.41 -2.03 12.74
CA LYS A 108 2.30 -2.50 13.59
C LYS A 108 1.02 -1.66 13.48
N SER A 109 1.15 -0.39 13.08
CA SER A 109 0.01 0.49 12.88
C SER A 109 -0.94 0.01 11.78
N PHE A 110 -0.48 -0.78 10.81
CA PHE A 110 -1.35 -1.35 9.79
C PHE A 110 -2.45 -2.26 10.36
N GLY A 111 -2.30 -2.77 11.59
CA GLY A 111 -3.37 -3.48 12.30
C GLY A 111 -4.62 -2.64 12.56
N GLY A 112 -4.52 -1.30 12.45
CA GLY A 112 -5.67 -0.39 12.52
C GLY A 112 -6.44 -0.25 11.20
N LEU A 113 -5.94 -0.80 10.08
CA LEU A 113 -6.61 -0.75 8.77
C LEU A 113 -7.71 -1.83 8.70
N ILE A 114 -8.68 -1.76 9.61
CA ILE A 114 -9.66 -2.83 9.86
C ILE A 114 -10.61 -3.11 8.69
N SER A 115 -10.76 -2.18 7.75
CA SER A 115 -11.60 -2.35 6.54
C SER A 115 -10.80 -2.75 5.30
N LEU A 116 -9.49 -3.01 5.43
CA LEU A 116 -8.61 -3.22 4.29
C LEU A 116 -8.95 -4.52 3.56
N GLU A 117 -9.19 -4.41 2.25
CA GLU A 117 -9.50 -5.54 1.37
C GLU A 117 -8.35 -5.86 0.41
N PHE A 118 -7.60 -4.84 0.00
CA PHE A 118 -6.52 -4.94 -0.97
C PHE A 118 -5.27 -4.22 -0.46
N LEU A 119 -4.17 -4.96 -0.34
CA LEU A 119 -2.86 -4.45 0.05
C LEU A 119 -1.78 -4.90 -0.94
N ASP A 120 -1.21 -3.97 -1.70
CA ASP A 120 -0.05 -4.24 -2.55
C ASP A 120 1.17 -3.45 -2.07
N LEU A 121 2.13 -4.18 -1.51
CA LEU A 121 3.44 -3.71 -1.03
C LEU A 121 4.58 -4.19 -1.93
N SER A 122 4.27 -4.86 -3.05
CA SER A 122 5.28 -5.53 -3.86
C SER A 122 6.26 -4.55 -4.52
N ASN A 123 7.46 -5.02 -4.85
CA ASN A 123 8.50 -4.20 -5.49
C ASN A 123 8.83 -2.95 -4.66
N ASN A 124 9.28 -3.20 -3.44
CA ASN A 124 9.78 -2.20 -2.50
C ASN A 124 11.06 -2.73 -1.85
N ASN A 125 11.54 -2.03 -0.82
CA ASN A 125 12.74 -2.37 -0.08
C ASN A 125 12.43 -2.67 1.39
N LEU A 126 11.23 -3.20 1.67
CA LEU A 126 10.76 -3.54 3.01
C LEU A 126 11.55 -4.73 3.58
N SER A 127 11.79 -4.73 4.88
CA SER A 127 12.59 -5.74 5.58
C SER A 127 11.94 -6.20 6.89
N GLY A 128 12.51 -7.21 7.53
CA GLY A 128 11.94 -7.84 8.73
C GLY A 128 10.80 -8.78 8.40
N VAL A 129 10.01 -9.15 9.42
CA VAL A 129 8.99 -10.20 9.31
C VAL A 129 7.66 -9.70 8.76
N ILE A 130 6.89 -10.62 8.15
CA ILE A 130 5.47 -10.41 7.89
C ILE A 130 4.73 -10.56 9.23
N PRO A 131 4.11 -9.51 9.77
CA PRO A 131 3.60 -9.58 11.14
C PRO A 131 2.32 -10.40 11.29
N GLU A 132 2.22 -11.19 12.37
CA GLU A 132 1.05 -12.03 12.67
C GLU A 132 -0.26 -11.25 12.83
N TRP A 133 -0.22 -9.96 13.23
CA TRP A 133 -1.44 -9.17 13.35
C TRP A 133 -2.16 -8.96 12.00
N LEU A 134 -1.50 -9.19 10.86
CA LEU A 134 -2.16 -9.23 9.55
C LEU A 134 -3.21 -10.36 9.48
N GLU A 135 -3.08 -11.41 10.29
CA GLU A 135 -4.08 -12.48 10.38
C GLU A 135 -5.44 -11.96 10.91
N ALA A 136 -5.45 -10.84 11.65
CA ALA A 136 -6.65 -10.24 12.22
C ALA A 136 -7.41 -9.33 11.22
N LEU A 137 -6.83 -9.01 10.06
CA LEU A 137 -7.51 -8.21 9.02
C LEU A 137 -8.49 -9.10 8.24
N SER A 138 -9.65 -9.34 8.83
CA SER A 138 -10.66 -10.30 8.34
C SER A 138 -11.26 -9.97 6.97
N TYR A 139 -11.21 -8.71 6.54
CA TYR A 139 -11.67 -8.27 5.22
C TYR A 139 -10.61 -8.36 4.13
N LEU A 140 -9.35 -8.65 4.47
CA LEU A 140 -8.24 -8.67 3.52
C LEU A 140 -8.40 -9.85 2.55
N LYS A 141 -8.62 -9.55 1.27
CA LYS A 141 -8.82 -10.52 0.19
C LYS A 141 -7.59 -10.67 -0.70
N TYR A 142 -6.83 -9.59 -0.82
CA TYR A 142 -5.60 -9.54 -1.62
C TYR A 142 -4.47 -8.94 -0.79
N LEU A 143 -3.36 -9.66 -0.75
CA LEU A 143 -2.08 -9.21 -0.22
C LEU A 143 -1.00 -9.60 -1.21
N ASN A 144 -0.11 -8.67 -1.52
CA ASN A 144 1.11 -8.94 -2.26
C ASN A 144 2.27 -8.18 -1.62
N SER A 145 3.29 -8.92 -1.16
CA SER A 145 4.54 -8.40 -0.59
C SER A 145 5.76 -8.96 -1.31
N SER A 146 5.59 -9.47 -2.53
CA SER A 146 6.67 -10.01 -3.35
C SER A 146 7.71 -8.94 -3.71
N PHE A 147 8.93 -9.36 -4.07
CA PHE A 147 10.03 -8.46 -4.42
C PHE A 147 10.30 -7.40 -3.34
N ASN A 148 10.60 -7.90 -2.14
CA ASN A 148 11.07 -7.10 -1.00
C ASN A 148 12.28 -7.82 -0.36
N ARG A 149 12.69 -7.38 0.82
CA ARG A 149 13.73 -7.99 1.65
C ARG A 149 13.15 -8.57 2.94
N LEU A 150 11.90 -9.05 2.89
CA LEU A 150 11.22 -9.65 4.04
C LEU A 150 11.86 -11.00 4.39
N GLU A 151 11.76 -11.37 5.67
CA GLU A 151 12.38 -12.57 6.23
C GLU A 151 11.46 -13.26 7.24
N GLY A 152 11.82 -14.48 7.64
CA GLY A 152 11.09 -15.25 8.64
C GLY A 152 9.88 -15.99 8.07
N GLU A 153 9.01 -16.44 8.97
CA GLU A 153 7.86 -17.28 8.61
C GLU A 153 6.69 -16.45 8.06
N ILE A 154 6.01 -16.99 7.05
CA ILE A 154 4.76 -16.44 6.56
C ILE A 154 3.62 -16.87 7.51
N PRO A 155 2.82 -15.92 8.06
CA PRO A 155 1.62 -16.25 8.84
C PRO A 155 0.66 -17.14 8.05
N THR A 156 -0.13 -17.97 8.73
CA THR A 156 -0.91 -19.04 8.07
C THR A 156 -2.41 -18.95 8.30
N LYS A 157 -2.88 -18.11 9.22
CA LYS A 157 -4.30 -17.96 9.55
C LYS A 157 -4.92 -16.73 8.90
N GLY A 158 -6.23 -16.60 9.09
CA GLY A 158 -7.02 -15.48 8.58
C GLY A 158 -6.87 -15.33 7.07
N PRO A 159 -6.58 -14.13 6.54
CA PRO A 159 -6.46 -13.90 5.10
C PRO A 159 -5.40 -14.79 4.43
N PHE A 160 -4.31 -15.18 5.13
CA PHE A 160 -3.22 -15.97 4.57
C PHE A 160 -3.64 -17.38 4.13
N ALA A 161 -4.73 -17.93 4.67
CA ALA A 161 -5.26 -19.22 4.26
C ALA A 161 -5.69 -19.26 2.78
N ASN A 162 -5.97 -18.11 2.18
CA ASN A 162 -6.45 -17.97 0.80
C ASN A 162 -5.50 -17.21 -0.12
N LEU A 163 -4.31 -16.81 0.37
CA LEU A 163 -3.34 -16.08 -0.44
C LEU A 163 -2.52 -17.01 -1.34
N TYR A 164 -2.09 -16.48 -2.47
CA TYR A 164 -1.29 -17.21 -3.44
C TYR A 164 0.20 -17.16 -3.06
N ALA A 165 0.94 -18.23 -3.35
CA ALA A 165 2.38 -18.28 -3.04
C ALA A 165 3.20 -17.18 -3.76
N ASN A 166 2.74 -16.74 -4.94
CA ASN A 166 3.36 -15.65 -5.69
C ASN A 166 3.26 -14.29 -4.97
N SER A 167 2.32 -14.12 -4.03
CA SER A 167 2.22 -12.93 -3.18
C SER A 167 3.48 -12.70 -2.32
N PHE A 168 4.32 -13.70 -2.13
CA PHE A 168 5.48 -13.64 -1.24
C PHE A 168 6.81 -13.90 -1.96
N MET A 169 6.78 -14.18 -3.27
CA MET A 169 7.97 -14.56 -4.02
C MET A 169 9.03 -13.46 -4.03
N MET A 170 10.27 -13.85 -4.32
CA MET A 170 11.39 -12.90 -4.43
C MET A 170 11.65 -12.12 -3.13
N ASN A 171 11.40 -12.76 -1.98
CA ASN A 171 11.96 -12.42 -0.68
C ASN A 171 12.86 -13.59 -0.26
N LEU A 172 14.18 -13.43 -0.38
CA LEU A 172 15.11 -14.57 -0.31
C LEU A 172 15.15 -15.28 1.05
N ALA A 173 14.73 -14.60 2.12
CA ALA A 173 14.74 -15.10 3.48
C ALA A 173 13.34 -15.44 4.04
N LEU A 174 12.29 -15.35 3.21
CA LEU A 174 10.96 -15.81 3.62
C LEU A 174 10.90 -17.34 3.54
N VAL A 175 10.38 -17.95 4.59
CA VAL A 175 10.17 -19.39 4.66
C VAL A 175 8.68 -19.70 4.86
N VAL A 176 8.22 -20.74 4.18
CA VAL A 176 6.90 -21.35 4.46
C VAL A 176 7.13 -22.33 5.61
N CYS A 177 6.34 -22.22 6.68
CA CYS A 177 6.46 -23.08 7.87
C CYS A 177 6.58 -24.57 7.47
N GLN A 178 7.64 -25.25 7.93
CA GLN A 178 8.02 -26.61 7.51
C GLN A 178 7.06 -27.71 7.99
N ASP A 179 6.13 -27.42 8.90
CA ASP A 179 5.14 -28.39 9.39
C ASP A 179 3.92 -28.55 8.46
N CYS A 180 3.81 -27.77 7.38
CA CYS A 180 2.72 -27.87 6.41
C CYS A 180 3.05 -28.80 5.22
N LYS A 181 3.29 -30.08 5.49
CA LYS A 181 3.44 -31.14 4.45
C LYS A 181 2.16 -31.46 3.64
N SER A 182 1.12 -30.63 3.58
CA SER A 182 -0.18 -31.10 3.05
C SER A 182 -1.09 -30.14 2.29
N ARG A 183 -0.63 -28.97 1.79
CA ARG A 183 -1.49 -28.18 0.89
C ARG A 183 -0.73 -27.67 -0.34
N PRO A 184 -1.07 -28.15 -1.56
CA PRO A 184 -0.51 -27.59 -2.77
C PRO A 184 -0.97 -26.13 -2.91
N ALA A 185 -0.02 -25.25 -3.19
CA ALA A 185 -0.32 -23.89 -3.65
C ALA A 185 -1.26 -23.99 -4.86
N LYS A 186 -2.42 -23.34 -4.80
CA LYS A 186 -3.31 -23.23 -5.97
C LYS A 186 -2.54 -22.50 -7.07
N GLN A 187 -2.33 -23.17 -8.19
CA GLN A 187 -1.82 -22.56 -9.42
C GLN A 187 -2.80 -21.49 -9.91
N PRO A 188 -2.31 -20.42 -10.57
CA PRO A 188 -3.14 -19.29 -10.96
C PRO A 188 -4.15 -19.68 -12.05
N LEU A 189 -5.43 -19.38 -11.81
CA LEU A 189 -6.39 -19.16 -12.88
C LEU A 189 -6.19 -17.73 -13.38
N ILE A 190 -5.61 -17.60 -14.57
CA ILE A 190 -5.59 -16.36 -15.34
C ILE A 190 -7.03 -16.04 -15.71
N GLN A 191 -7.60 -14.92 -15.22
CA GLN A 191 -8.70 -14.23 -15.90
C GLN A 191 -8.61 -12.71 -15.73
N ASN A 192 -8.31 -12.06 -16.86
CA ASN A 192 -8.74 -10.76 -17.36
C ASN A 192 -9.53 -9.85 -16.40
N LEU A 193 -8.98 -8.66 -16.16
CA LEU A 193 -9.77 -7.44 -15.98
C LEU A 193 -9.18 -6.40 -16.93
N GLY A 194 -9.95 -6.07 -17.97
CA GLY A 194 -9.77 -4.88 -18.79
C GLY A 194 -10.39 -3.66 -18.14
#